data_AF-A0A9C8FUW4-F1
#
_entry.id   AF-A0A9C8FUW4-F1
#
_cell.length_a   1.000
_cell.length_b   1.000
_cell.length_c   1.000
_cell.angle_alpha   90.00
_cell.angle_beta   90.00
_cell.angle_gamma   90.00
#
_symmetry.space_group_name_H-M   'P 1'
#
loop_
_entity.id
_entity.type
_entity.pdbx_description
1 polymer ?
#
loop_
_entity_poly.entity_id
_entity_poly.type
_entity_poly.pdbx_seq_one_letter_code
_entity_poly.pdbx_strand_id
1 'polypeptide(L)'
;YVLGFNLIFWSAALHLVSVNSKGFKFKLNAPLIGIMAGMLIAIFDLFDDIPGFVLPILEFSADYTLDMMMVLLGAVLGTIPKEDFKYRPEFGYLMLIRFVFYPLVILALAALLPLDFLSAELQWGIRLALVVQAAVPPATNIMLAAKLYGSEKQVHYIGTGILITYLASLASLPLFLSAATLLFR
;
A
#
# COMPACT_ATOMS: atom_id res chain seq x y z
N TYR A 1 -1.22 8.85 5.79
CA TYR A 1 -0.42 7.79 5.13
C TYR A 1 -0.31 7.98 3.62
N VAL A 2 -1.42 7.94 2.87
CA VAL A 2 -1.42 7.92 1.38
C VAL A 2 -0.68 9.10 0.74
N LEU A 3 -0.84 10.32 1.29
CA LEU A 3 -0.11 11.51 0.83
C LEU A 3 1.40 11.34 0.96
N GLY A 4 1.89 11.02 2.17
CA GLY A 4 3.31 10.83 2.44
C GLY A 4 3.91 9.69 1.62
N PHE A 5 3.19 8.56 1.50
CA PHE A 5 3.60 7.46 0.63
C PHE A 5 3.74 7.91 -0.83
N ASN A 6 2.73 8.57 -1.41
CA ASN A 6 2.80 9.02 -2.80
C ASN A 6 3.95 10.02 -3.03
N LEU A 7 4.12 10.97 -2.11
CA LEU A 7 5.23 11.92 -2.16
C LEU A 7 6.58 11.21 -2.18
N ILE A 8 6.83 10.30 -1.23
CA ILE A 8 8.10 9.57 -1.12
C ILE A 8 8.29 8.63 -2.32
N PHE A 9 7.23 7.94 -2.73
CA PHE A 9 7.27 6.97 -3.81
C PHE A 9 7.70 7.62 -5.13
N TRP A 10 7.04 8.72 -5.49
CA TRP A 10 7.31 9.41 -6.76
C TRP A 10 8.56 10.29 -6.73
N SER A 11 8.99 10.76 -5.56
CA SER A 11 10.17 11.63 -5.44
C SER A 11 11.47 10.87 -5.20
N ALA A 12 11.45 9.74 -4.49
CA ALA A 12 12.62 8.98 -4.07
C ALA A 12 12.58 7.53 -4.56
N ALA A 13 11.52 6.77 -4.23
CA ALA A 13 11.50 5.33 -4.45
C ALA A 13 11.57 4.97 -5.95
N LEU A 14 10.93 5.75 -6.81
CA LEU A 14 10.97 5.56 -8.27
C LEU A 14 12.40 5.59 -8.82
N HIS A 15 13.28 6.42 -8.25
CA HIS A 15 14.68 6.50 -8.67
C HIS A 15 15.49 5.25 -8.33
N LEU A 16 15.11 4.55 -7.25
CA LEU A 16 15.75 3.29 -6.87
C LEU A 16 15.38 2.15 -7.83
N VAL A 17 14.22 2.25 -8.47
CA VAL A 17 13.71 1.22 -9.40
C VAL A 17 14.12 1.53 -10.85
N SER A 18 14.23 2.81 -11.23
CA SER A 18 14.49 3.22 -12.61
C SER A 18 15.93 2.99 -13.05
N VAL A 19 16.11 2.33 -14.20
CA VAL A 19 17.42 2.04 -14.79
C VAL A 19 18.16 3.31 -15.26
N ASN A 20 17.42 4.39 -15.59
CA ASN A 20 17.96 5.61 -16.20
C ASN A 20 17.75 6.87 -15.34
N SER A 21 17.66 6.73 -14.02
CA SER A 21 17.43 7.87 -13.12
C SER A 21 18.61 8.86 -13.11
N LYS A 22 18.30 10.16 -13.19
CA LYS A 22 19.25 11.28 -13.06
C LYS A 22 19.15 11.98 -11.68
N GLY A 23 18.82 11.25 -10.61
CA GLY A 23 18.78 11.75 -9.24
C GLY A 23 17.42 12.24 -8.76
N PHE A 24 17.35 12.71 -7.51
CA PHE A 24 16.10 13.12 -6.84
C PHE A 24 15.40 14.25 -7.61
N LYS A 25 14.16 14.00 -8.04
CA LYS A 25 13.30 14.98 -8.68
C LYS A 25 11.91 14.86 -8.10
N PHE A 26 11.48 15.90 -7.40
CA PHE A 26 10.09 16.03 -7.00
C PHE A 26 9.23 16.24 -8.25
N LYS A 27 8.26 15.36 -8.47
CA LYS A 27 7.32 15.46 -9.60
C LYS A 27 5.90 15.46 -9.08
N LEU A 28 5.21 16.57 -9.29
CA LEU A 28 3.76 16.64 -9.13
C LEU A 28 3.14 15.63 -10.10
N ASN A 29 2.34 14.71 -9.58
CA ASN A 29 1.68 13.67 -10.36
C ASN A 29 0.18 13.68 -10.08
N ALA A 30 -0.60 13.10 -10.99
CA ALA A 30 -2.06 13.10 -10.89
C ALA A 30 -2.58 12.54 -9.55
N PRO A 31 -2.07 11.41 -9.00
CA PRO A 31 -2.46 10.95 -7.66
C PRO A 31 -2.23 11.99 -6.56
N LEU A 32 -1.06 12.64 -6.54
CA LEU A 32 -0.75 13.67 -5.55
C LEU A 32 -1.70 14.88 -5.67
N ILE A 33 -1.94 15.34 -6.90
CA ILE A 33 -2.88 16.46 -7.17
C ILE A 33 -4.27 16.10 -6.68
N GLY A 34 -4.75 14.88 -6.98
CA GLY A 34 -6.06 14.41 -6.53
C GLY A 34 -6.19 14.38 -5.00
N ILE A 35 -5.18 13.85 -4.30
CA ILE A 35 -5.15 13.83 -2.83
C ILE A 35 -5.16 15.26 -2.27
N MET A 36 -4.34 16.16 -2.84
CA MET A 36 -4.29 17.57 -2.42
C MET A 36 -5.62 18.28 -2.66
N ALA A 37 -6.22 18.11 -3.83
CA ALA A 37 -7.52 18.69 -4.16
C ALA A 37 -8.62 18.18 -3.22
N GLY A 38 -8.70 16.87 -2.99
CA GLY A 38 -9.67 16.27 -2.07
C GLY A 38 -9.51 16.77 -0.64
N MET A 39 -8.27 16.92 -0.15
CA MET A 39 -8.02 17.52 1.17
C MET A 39 -8.47 18.98 1.22
N LEU A 40 -8.19 19.78 0.19
CA LEU A 40 -8.61 21.19 0.15
C LEU A 40 -10.14 21.30 0.14
N ILE A 41 -10.82 20.49 -0.68
CA ILE A 41 -12.29 20.43 -0.72
C ILE A 41 -12.84 20.10 0.67
N ALA A 42 -12.28 19.11 1.36
CA ALA A 42 -12.73 18.74 2.70
C ALA A 42 -12.46 19.82 3.77
N ILE A 43 -11.32 20.51 3.70
CA ILE A 43 -10.94 21.56 4.67
C ILE A 43 -11.80 22.82 4.49
N PHE A 44 -12.12 23.17 3.25
CA PHE A 44 -12.88 24.37 2.92
C PHE A 44 -14.38 24.12 2.75
N ASP A 45 -14.85 22.89 3.00
CA ASP A 45 -16.25 22.47 2.88
C ASP A 45 -16.84 22.74 1.49
N LEU A 46 -16.03 22.57 0.44
CA LEU A 46 -16.38 22.88 -0.96
C LEU A 46 -17.05 21.69 -1.68
N PHE A 47 -17.48 20.67 -0.95
CA PHE A 47 -18.02 19.45 -1.56
C PHE A 47 -19.31 19.73 -2.34
N ASP A 48 -20.18 20.57 -1.78
CA ASP A 48 -21.46 20.94 -2.38
C ASP A 48 -21.31 21.88 -3.60
N ASP A 49 -20.15 22.52 -3.76
CA ASP A 49 -19.82 23.38 -4.90
C ASP A 49 -19.35 22.57 -6.13
N ILE A 50 -19.13 21.26 -5.99
CA ILE A 50 -18.69 20.40 -7.08
C ILE A 50 -19.84 20.23 -8.08
N PRO A 51 -19.63 20.49 -9.39
CA PRO A 51 -20.67 20.29 -10.38
C PRO A 51 -21.19 18.85 -10.36
N GLY A 52 -22.50 18.67 -10.33
CA GLY A 52 -23.13 17.35 -10.14
C GLY A 52 -22.78 16.29 -11.20
N PHE A 53 -22.20 16.66 -12.35
CA PHE A 53 -21.71 15.71 -13.34
C PHE A 53 -20.32 15.14 -13.02
N VAL A 54 -19.54 15.79 -12.14
CA VAL A 54 -18.17 15.39 -11.79
C VAL A 54 -18.16 14.21 -10.83
N LEU A 55 -19.01 14.26 -9.79
CA LEU A 55 -19.06 13.20 -8.76
C LEU A 55 -19.32 11.81 -9.36
N PRO A 56 -20.33 11.60 -10.25
CA PRO A 56 -20.57 10.29 -10.84
C PRO A 56 -19.37 9.74 -11.65
N ILE A 57 -18.60 10.61 -12.32
CA ILE A 57 -17.42 10.20 -13.10
C ILE A 57 -16.29 9.75 -12.16
N LEU A 58 -16.08 10.48 -11.07
CA LEU A 58 -15.07 10.15 -10.08
C LEU A 58 -15.43 8.89 -9.30
N GLU A 59 -16.69 8.74 -8.90
CA GLU A 59 -17.21 7.55 -8.23
C GLU A 59 -17.09 6.32 -9.13
N PHE A 60 -17.56 6.41 -10.37
CA PHE A 60 -17.39 5.34 -11.35
C PHE A 60 -15.92 4.93 -11.49
N SER A 61 -15.01 5.89 -11.60
CA SER A 61 -13.58 5.60 -11.69
C SER A 61 -13.04 4.93 -10.43
N ALA A 62 -13.46 5.40 -9.25
CA ALA A 62 -13.01 4.88 -7.96
C ALA A 62 -13.46 3.43 -7.74
N ASP A 63 -14.71 3.12 -8.08
CA ASP A 63 -15.31 1.80 -7.87
C ASP A 63 -14.55 0.69 -8.60
N TYR A 64 -14.10 0.94 -9.84
CA TYR A 64 -13.38 -0.06 -10.64
C TYR A 64 -11.86 -0.03 -10.49
N THR A 65 -11.30 1.01 -9.86
CA THR A 65 -9.83 1.19 -9.82
C THR A 65 -9.14 0.04 -9.11
N LEU A 66 -9.64 -0.37 -7.94
CA LEU A 66 -9.03 -1.45 -7.17
C LEU A 66 -9.11 -2.79 -7.90
N ASP A 67 -10.26 -3.10 -8.50
CA ASP A 67 -10.48 -4.34 -9.26
C ASP A 67 -9.53 -4.41 -10.46
N MET A 68 -9.43 -3.32 -11.23
CA MET A 68 -8.49 -3.22 -12.36
C MET A 68 -7.04 -3.36 -11.90
N MET A 69 -6.65 -2.78 -10.77
CA MET A 69 -5.31 -2.96 -10.21
C MET A 69 -5.03 -4.43 -9.86
N MET A 70 -6.01 -5.15 -9.31
CA MET A 70 -5.85 -6.57 -9.00
C MET A 70 -5.75 -7.44 -10.25
N VAL A 71 -6.54 -7.15 -11.28
CA VAL A 71 -6.44 -7.83 -12.58
C VAL A 71 -5.07 -7.59 -13.22
N LEU A 72 -4.61 -6.33 -13.24
CA LEU A 72 -3.28 -5.98 -13.77
C LEU A 72 -2.17 -6.65 -12.98
N LEU A 73 -2.26 -6.68 -11.65
CA LEU A 73 -1.31 -7.39 -10.81
C LEU A 73 -1.26 -8.88 -11.18
N GLY A 74 -2.41 -9.54 -11.30
CA GLY A 74 -2.50 -10.94 -11.72
C GLY A 74 -1.89 -11.18 -13.09
N ALA A 75 -2.17 -10.30 -14.06
CA ALA A 75 -1.57 -10.37 -15.39
C ALA A 75 -0.04 -10.24 -15.35
N VAL A 76 0.50 -9.29 -14.57
CA VAL A 76 1.95 -9.12 -14.42
C VAL A 76 2.58 -10.32 -13.72
N LEU A 77 1.97 -10.84 -12.66
CA LEU A 77 2.44 -12.04 -11.97
C LEU A 77 2.44 -13.27 -12.89
N GLY A 78 1.45 -13.37 -13.78
CA GLY A 78 1.38 -14.43 -14.80
C GLY A 78 2.49 -14.36 -15.86
N THR A 79 3.22 -13.25 -15.98
CA THR A 79 4.37 -13.15 -16.89
C THR A 79 5.68 -13.67 -16.29
N ILE A 80 5.71 -14.02 -15.01
CA ILE A 80 6.95 -14.43 -14.32
C ILE A 80 7.29 -15.88 -14.70
N PRO A 81 8.49 -16.15 -15.24
CA PRO A 81 8.92 -17.50 -15.58
C PRO A 81 8.96 -18.41 -14.36
N LYS A 82 8.60 -19.69 -14.54
CA LYS A 82 8.57 -20.68 -13.44
C LYS A 82 9.97 -20.86 -12.83
N GLU A 83 11.00 -20.69 -13.66
CA GLU A 83 12.42 -20.87 -13.34
C GLU A 83 12.93 -19.82 -12.36
N ASP A 84 12.25 -18.66 -12.28
CA ASP A 84 12.59 -17.57 -11.36
C ASP A 84 12.02 -17.78 -9.95
N PHE A 85 11.10 -18.74 -9.76
CA PHE A 85 10.56 -19.14 -8.45
C PHE A 85 11.51 -20.05 -7.65
N LYS A 86 12.80 -19.73 -7.66
CA LYS A 86 13.76 -20.40 -6.78
C LYS A 86 13.69 -19.75 -5.41
N TYR A 87 13.71 -20.58 -4.37
CA TYR A 87 13.83 -20.08 -3.00
C TYR A 87 15.11 -19.26 -2.87
N ARG A 88 14.96 -18.05 -2.33
CA ARG A 88 16.05 -17.13 -2.03
C ARG A 88 15.95 -16.75 -0.56
N PRO A 89 17.04 -16.84 0.22
CA PRO A 89 17.02 -16.52 1.66
C PRO A 89 16.52 -15.10 1.94
N GLU A 90 16.75 -14.16 1.01
CA GLU A 90 16.27 -12.77 1.04
C GLU A 90 14.74 -12.70 1.16
N PHE A 91 14.00 -13.60 0.50
CA PHE A 91 12.55 -13.67 0.62
C PHE A 91 12.11 -14.20 1.99
N GLY A 92 12.90 -15.08 2.60
CA GLY A 92 12.70 -15.53 3.98
C GLY A 92 12.79 -14.36 4.98
N TYR A 93 13.86 -13.57 4.89
CA TYR A 93 14.03 -12.38 5.71
C TYR A 93 12.93 -11.33 5.45
N LEU A 94 12.56 -11.12 4.19
CA LEU A 94 11.46 -10.23 3.82
C LEU A 94 10.15 -10.67 4.48
N MET A 95 9.81 -11.97 4.41
CA MET A 95 8.60 -12.50 5.05
C MET A 95 8.62 -12.31 6.56
N LEU A 96 9.73 -12.64 7.22
CA LEU A 96 9.85 -12.51 8.66
C LEU A 96 9.70 -11.05 9.10
N ILE A 97 10.38 -10.12 8.43
CA ILE A 97 10.29 -8.70 8.77
C ILE A 97 8.88 -8.17 8.47
N ARG A 98 8.34 -8.47 7.29
CA ARG A 98 7.08 -7.87 6.81
C ARG A 98 5.84 -8.43 7.52
N PHE A 99 5.80 -9.72 7.80
CA PHE A 99 4.61 -10.40 8.33
C PHE A 99 4.74 -10.85 9.77
N VAL A 100 5.90 -10.72 10.40
CA VAL A 100 6.06 -11.05 11.82
C VAL A 100 6.52 -9.84 12.59
N PHE A 101 7.74 -9.37 12.32
CA PHE A 101 8.35 -8.30 13.12
C PHE A 101 7.58 -6.98 13.02
N TYR A 102 7.36 -6.47 11.81
CA TYR A 102 6.72 -5.18 11.61
C TYR A 102 5.27 -5.13 12.17
N PRO A 103 4.38 -6.10 11.87
CA PRO A 103 3.03 -6.09 12.44
C PRO A 103 3.01 -6.28 13.96
N LEU A 104 3.91 -7.08 14.54
CA LEU A 104 4.01 -7.22 16.00
C LEU A 104 4.43 -5.92 16.67
N VAL A 105 5.42 -5.22 16.11
CA VAL A 105 5.84 -3.91 16.61
C VAL A 105 4.68 -2.92 16.54
N ILE A 106 3.96 -2.86 15.42
CA ILE A 106 2.81 -1.96 15.28
C ILE A 106 1.67 -2.34 16.22
N LEU A 107 1.39 -3.62 16.41
CA LEU A 107 0.38 -4.10 17.36
C LEU A 107 0.71 -3.68 18.79
N ALA A 108 1.98 -3.85 19.20
CA ALA A 108 2.45 -3.42 20.52
C ALA A 108 2.37 -1.89 20.69
N LEU A 109 2.84 -1.13 19.70
CA LEU A 109 2.77 0.34 19.73
C LEU A 109 1.32 0.84 19.75
N ALA A 110 0.42 0.20 19.01
CA ALA A 110 -1.01 0.54 19.00
C ALA A 110 -1.68 0.24 20.37
N ALA A 111 -1.26 -0.82 21.06
CA ALA A 111 -1.72 -1.13 22.42
C ALA A 111 -1.30 -0.07 23.44
N LEU A 112 -0.06 0.43 23.29
CA LEU A 112 0.53 1.42 24.20
C LEU A 112 0.16 2.86 23.87
N LEU A 113 -0.53 3.10 22.75
CA LEU A 113 -0.88 4.45 22.30
C LEU A 113 -1.93 5.05 23.25
N PRO A 114 -1.63 6.17 23.94
CA PRO A 114 -2.58 6.83 24.82
C PRO A 114 -3.60 7.60 23.97
N LEU A 115 -4.81 7.04 23.85
CA LEU A 115 -5.90 7.63 23.06
C LEU A 115 -7.11 8.00 23.93
N ASP A 116 -6.94 8.11 25.24
CA ASP A 116 -8.02 8.28 26.22
C ASP A 116 -8.84 9.57 26.01
N PHE A 117 -8.32 10.53 25.24
CA PHE A 117 -8.99 11.77 24.87
C PHE A 117 -10.00 11.59 23.70
N LEU A 118 -10.06 10.42 23.08
CA LEU A 118 -10.96 10.10 21.97
C LEU A 118 -12.09 9.15 22.42
N SER A 119 -13.20 9.12 21.67
CA SER A 119 -14.27 8.14 21.92
C SER A 119 -13.78 6.70 21.69
N ALA A 120 -14.37 5.74 22.39
CA ALA A 120 -13.95 4.33 22.31
C ALA A 120 -13.97 3.79 20.86
N GLU A 121 -14.96 4.21 20.07
CA GLU A 121 -15.10 3.83 18.66
C GLU A 121 -13.93 4.35 17.83
N LEU A 122 -13.51 5.59 18.07
CA LEU A 122 -12.40 6.21 17.34
C LEU A 122 -11.05 5.63 17.77
N GLN A 123 -10.87 5.34 19.06
CA GLN A 123 -9.69 4.64 19.56
C GLN A 123 -9.54 3.28 18.89
N TRP A 124 -10.62 2.49 18.87
CA TRP A 124 -10.67 1.19 18.21
C TRP A 124 -10.37 1.32 16.71
N GLY A 125 -11.03 2.25 16.01
CA GLY A 125 -10.83 2.47 14.57
C GLY A 125 -9.39 2.81 14.22
N ILE A 126 -8.73 3.69 14.99
CA ILE A 126 -7.33 4.07 14.78
C ILE A 126 -6.41 2.86 14.99
N ARG A 127 -6.57 2.14 16.11
CA ARG A 127 -5.74 0.96 16.42
C ARG A 127 -5.89 -0.12 15.37
N LEU A 128 -7.12 -0.41 14.95
CA LEU A 128 -7.41 -1.39 13.89
C LEU A 128 -6.78 -0.96 12.57
N ALA A 129 -6.93 0.31 12.17
CA ALA A 129 -6.34 0.82 10.94
C ALA A 129 -4.81 0.67 10.93
N LEU A 130 -4.13 0.96 12.04
CA LEU A 130 -2.69 0.78 12.16
C LEU A 130 -2.27 -0.69 11.97
N VAL A 131 -2.96 -1.63 12.63
CA VAL A 131 -2.65 -3.06 12.53
C VAL A 131 -2.94 -3.59 11.12
N VAL A 132 -4.06 -3.23 10.52
CA VAL A 132 -4.40 -3.60 9.14
C VAL A 132 -3.31 -3.14 8.18
N GLN A 133 -2.92 -1.86 8.25
CA GLN A 133 -1.88 -1.30 7.38
C GLN A 133 -0.51 -1.96 7.57
N ALA A 134 -0.26 -2.51 8.76
CA ALA A 134 0.96 -3.26 9.02
C ALA A 134 0.92 -4.68 8.44
N ALA A 135 -0.22 -5.35 8.54
CA ALA A 135 -0.40 -6.75 8.15
C ALA A 135 -0.71 -6.97 6.66
N VAL A 136 -1.20 -5.96 5.93
CA VAL A 136 -1.47 -6.07 4.49
C VAL A 136 -0.20 -6.36 3.68
N PRO A 137 -0.30 -7.11 2.55
CA PRO A 137 0.84 -7.38 1.70
C PRO A 137 1.44 -6.07 1.14
N PRO A 138 2.73 -6.09 0.75
CA PRO A 138 3.42 -4.90 0.22
C PRO A 138 2.75 -4.34 -1.04
N ALA A 139 2.92 -3.02 -1.22
CA ALA A 139 2.17 -2.25 -2.21
C ALA A 139 2.45 -2.65 -3.67
N THR A 140 1.37 -2.86 -4.44
CA THR A 140 1.37 -3.12 -5.89
C THR A 140 2.09 -2.06 -6.72
N ASN A 141 2.17 -0.83 -6.23
CA ASN A 141 2.79 0.29 -6.93
C ASN A 141 4.25 0.02 -7.31
N ILE A 142 5.01 -0.73 -6.49
CA ILE A 142 6.41 -1.04 -6.80
C ILE A 142 6.55 -1.99 -8.00
N MET A 143 5.60 -2.92 -8.18
CA MET A 143 5.56 -3.77 -9.36
C MET A 143 5.27 -2.96 -10.62
N LEU A 144 4.27 -2.08 -10.55
CA LEU A 144 3.92 -1.23 -11.68
C LEU A 144 5.09 -0.32 -12.06
N ALA A 145 5.78 0.27 -11.07
CA ALA A 145 6.98 1.05 -11.31
C ALA A 145 8.11 0.22 -11.92
N ALA A 146 8.33 -1.01 -11.46
CA ALA A 146 9.32 -1.91 -12.05
C ALA A 146 8.98 -2.24 -13.50
N LYS A 147 7.70 -2.48 -13.82
CA LYS A 147 7.25 -2.77 -15.18
C LYS A 147 7.42 -1.58 -16.13
N LEU A 148 7.18 -0.36 -15.65
CA LEU A 148 7.24 0.86 -16.46
C LEU A 148 8.66 1.43 -16.59
N TYR A 149 9.50 1.29 -15.57
CA TYR A 149 10.78 2.01 -15.46
C TYR A 149 11.98 1.13 -15.14
N GLY A 150 11.75 -0.11 -14.70
CA GLY A 150 12.79 -1.07 -14.35
C GLY A 150 13.20 -1.97 -15.50
N SER A 151 14.17 -2.84 -15.23
CA SER A 151 14.59 -3.93 -16.12
C SER A 151 13.70 -5.16 -15.95
N GLU A 152 13.69 -6.03 -16.95
CA GLU A 152 12.99 -7.32 -16.91
C GLU A 152 13.38 -8.17 -15.69
N LYS A 153 14.68 -8.21 -15.37
CA LYS A 153 15.19 -8.90 -14.17
C LYS A 153 14.60 -8.34 -12.87
N GLN A 154 14.42 -7.02 -12.76
CA GLN A 154 13.80 -6.40 -11.59
C GLN A 154 12.32 -6.75 -11.51
N VAL A 155 11.60 -6.75 -12.64
CA VAL A 155 10.19 -7.15 -12.70
C VAL A 155 10.02 -8.58 -12.19
N HIS A 156 10.85 -9.52 -12.66
CA HIS A 156 10.75 -10.92 -12.23
C HIS A 156 11.08 -11.06 -10.74
N TYR A 157 12.16 -10.42 -10.28
CA TYR A 157 12.57 -10.48 -8.87
C TYR A 157 11.52 -9.90 -7.91
N ILE A 158 11.00 -8.71 -8.21
CA ILE A 158 9.96 -8.05 -7.42
C ILE A 158 8.66 -8.87 -7.47
N GLY A 159 8.35 -9.45 -8.62
CA GLY A 159 7.16 -10.28 -8.80
C GLY A 159 7.16 -11.56 -8.00
N THR A 160 8.28 -12.29 -7.98
CA THR A 160 8.42 -13.47 -7.12
C THR A 160 8.23 -13.09 -5.65
N GLY A 161 8.84 -11.99 -5.20
CA GLY A 161 8.66 -11.48 -3.85
C GLY A 161 7.19 -11.15 -3.55
N ILE A 162 6.53 -10.42 -4.44
CA ILE A 162 5.11 -10.07 -4.29
C ILE A 162 4.24 -11.32 -4.21
N LEU A 163 4.39 -12.29 -5.11
CA LEU A 163 3.60 -13.52 -5.08
C LEU A 163 3.72 -14.24 -3.71
N ILE A 164 4.95 -14.42 -3.24
CA ILE A 164 5.23 -15.07 -1.95
C ILE A 164 4.57 -14.28 -0.81
N THR A 165 4.70 -12.96 -0.81
CA THR A 165 4.10 -12.12 0.24
C THR A 165 2.57 -12.10 0.18
N TYR A 166 1.95 -12.16 -1.00
CA TYR A 166 0.50 -12.27 -1.14
C TYR A 166 -0.01 -13.60 -0.58
N LEU A 167 0.67 -14.71 -0.87
CA LEU A 167 0.33 -16.01 -0.28
C LEU A 167 0.49 -16.01 1.24
N ALA A 168 1.57 -15.43 1.77
CA ALA A 168 1.78 -15.28 3.20
C ALA A 168 0.71 -14.39 3.87
N SER A 169 0.17 -13.40 3.13
CA SER A 169 -0.88 -12.51 3.64
C SER A 169 -2.20 -13.22 3.93
N LEU A 170 -2.49 -14.32 3.23
CA LEU A 170 -3.71 -15.12 3.45
C LEU A 170 -3.82 -15.65 4.89
N ALA A 171 -2.68 -15.96 5.51
CA ALA A 171 -2.63 -16.44 6.89
C ALA A 171 -2.35 -15.31 7.89
N SER A 172 -1.42 -14.40 7.57
CA SER A 172 -1.01 -13.35 8.51
C SER A 172 -2.09 -12.28 8.73
N LEU A 173 -2.80 -11.85 7.68
CA LEU A 173 -3.84 -10.83 7.81
C LEU A 173 -4.95 -11.23 8.81
N PRO A 174 -5.63 -12.40 8.68
CA PRO A 174 -6.64 -12.80 9.65
C PRO A 174 -6.04 -12.98 11.05
N LEU A 175 -4.82 -13.51 11.16
CA LEU A 175 -4.16 -13.72 12.46
C LEU A 175 -3.97 -12.40 13.23
N PHE A 176 -3.41 -11.36 12.59
CA PHE A 176 -3.20 -10.07 13.25
C PHE A 176 -4.50 -9.32 13.51
N LEU A 177 -5.50 -9.47 12.64
CA LEU A 177 -6.82 -8.92 12.88
C LEU A 177 -7.48 -9.56 14.10
N SER A 178 -7.45 -10.89 14.21
CA SER A 178 -7.95 -11.60 15.38
C SER A 178 -7.20 -11.15 16.65
N ALA A 179 -5.88 -11.07 16.61
CA ALA A 179 -5.08 -10.58 17.73
C ALA A 179 -5.47 -9.14 18.15
N ALA A 180 -5.64 -8.22 17.20
CA ALA A 180 -6.08 -6.86 17.49
C ALA A 180 -7.46 -6.82 18.14
N THR A 181 -8.41 -7.61 17.63
CA THR A 181 -9.76 -7.69 18.23
C THR A 181 -9.76 -8.27 19.62
N LEU A 182 -8.82 -9.15 19.97
CA LEU A 182 -8.70 -9.68 21.33
C LEU A 182 -7.99 -8.70 22.27
N LEU A 183 -7.03 -7.93 21.76
CA LEU A 183 -6.20 -7.03 22.57
C LEU A 183 -6.83 -5.67 22.85
N PHE A 184 -7.64 -5.13 21.94
CA PHE A 184 -8.25 -3.80 22.10
C PHE A 184 -9.75 -3.81 22.34
N ARG A 185 -10.34 -4.98 22.60
CA ARG A 185 -11.67 -5.10 23.24
C ARG A 185 -11.59 -4.59 24.67
#